data_AF-A0A257RK84-F1
#
_entry.id   AF-A0A257RK84-F1
#
_cell.length_a   1.000
_cell.length_b   1.000
_cell.length_c   1.000
_cell.angle_alpha   90.00
_cell.angle_beta   90.00
_cell.angle_gamma   90.00
#
_symmetry.space_group_name_H-M   'P 1'
#
loop_
_entity.id
_entity.type
_entity.pdbx_description
1 polymer ?
#
loop_
_entity_poly.entity_id
_entity_poly.type
_entity_poly.pdbx_seq_one_letter_code
_entity_poly.pdbx_strand_id
1 'polypeptide(L)'
;MSQVPTSESTEVVEPVGHVQIVYLGPVAPHWECRMVYGDEEQIQAFVDRVDARLRFLPPHDPQFRRNRERVNRDAEREALIVEWNLGYDEEPAQA
;
A
#
# COMPACT_ATOMS: atom_id res chain seq x y z
N MET A 1 37.72 -22.52 8.78
CA MET A 1 36.48 -22.49 7.97
C MET A 1 35.73 -21.22 8.32
N SER A 2 36.08 -20.09 7.69
CA SER A 2 35.38 -18.83 7.90
C SER A 2 34.22 -18.78 6.91
N GLN A 3 32.99 -18.95 7.40
CA GLN A 3 31.79 -18.72 6.61
C GLN A 3 31.62 -17.20 6.49
N VAL A 4 31.74 -16.71 5.26
CA VAL A 4 31.36 -15.35 4.90
C VAL A 4 29.83 -15.35 4.81
N PRO A 5 29.10 -14.44 5.48
CA PRO A 5 27.67 -14.33 5.27
C PRO A 5 27.46 -13.77 3.86
N THR A 6 26.85 -14.58 2.99
CA THR A 6 26.36 -14.15 1.69
C THR A 6 25.38 -13.00 1.93
N SER A 7 25.75 -11.79 1.54
CA SER A 7 24.81 -10.66 1.51
C SER A 7 23.78 -10.98 0.44
N GLU A 8 22.53 -11.22 0.85
CA GLU A 8 21.38 -11.24 -0.05
C GLU A 8 21.40 -9.95 -0.87
N SER A 9 21.64 -10.10 -2.18
CA SER A 9 21.52 -9.00 -3.11
C SER A 9 20.03 -8.78 -3.32
N THR A 10 19.49 -7.71 -2.75
CA THR A 10 18.15 -7.23 -3.05
C THR A 10 18.11 -6.85 -4.53
N GLU A 11 17.73 -7.78 -5.40
CA GLU A 11 17.44 -7.46 -6.80
C GLU A 11 16.31 -6.42 -6.79
N VAL A 12 16.62 -5.23 -7.29
CA VAL A 12 15.64 -4.16 -7.44
C VAL A 12 14.73 -4.58 -8.59
N VAL A 13 13.64 -5.27 -8.25
CA VAL A 13 12.60 -5.63 -9.21
C VAL A 13 11.98 -4.31 -9.70
N GLU A 14 12.02 -4.07 -11.01
CA GLU A 14 11.35 -2.91 -11.60
C GLU A 14 9.86 -2.97 -11.26
N PRO A 15 9.24 -1.86 -10.79
CA PRO A 15 7.85 -1.91 -10.38
C PRO A 15 6.93 -2.23 -11.55
N VAL A 16 6.08 -3.24 -11.39
CA VAL A 16 5.18 -3.75 -12.45
C VAL A 16 3.89 -2.93 -12.58
N GLY A 17 3.59 -2.07 -11.59
CA GLY A 17 2.42 -1.21 -11.62
C GLY A 17 2.44 -0.13 -10.55
N HIS A 18 1.51 0.82 -10.64
CA HIS A 18 1.35 1.91 -9.69
C HIS A 18 -0.14 2.18 -9.42
N VAL A 19 -0.47 2.20 -8.12
CA VAL A 19 -1.82 2.48 -7.60
C VAL A 19 -1.77 3.64 -6.60
N GLN A 20 -2.68 4.60 -6.75
CA GLN A 20 -2.94 5.64 -5.76
C GLN A 20 -4.12 5.24 -4.87
N ILE A 21 -3.95 5.34 -3.55
CA ILE A 21 -5.02 5.14 -2.57
C ILE A 21 -5.40 6.51 -2.01
N VAL A 22 -6.57 7.00 -2.42
CA VAL A 22 -7.05 8.36 -2.14
C VAL A 22 -8.10 8.32 -1.04
N TYR A 23 -7.95 9.15 0.00
CA TYR A 23 -8.98 9.33 1.02
C TYR A 23 -10.09 10.25 0.48
N LEU A 24 -11.32 9.72 0.41
CA LEU A 24 -12.49 10.46 -0.08
C LEU A 24 -13.20 11.26 1.02
N GLY A 25 -13.06 10.84 2.28
CA GLY A 25 -13.71 11.48 3.42
C GLY A 25 -14.37 10.52 4.41
N PRO A 26 -15.18 11.06 5.33
CA PRO A 26 -15.72 10.30 6.47
C PRO A 26 -16.92 9.40 6.12
N VAL A 27 -17.35 9.34 4.86
CA VAL A 27 -18.46 8.49 4.42
C VAL A 27 -17.91 7.30 3.64
N ALA A 28 -18.37 6.10 3.94
CA ALA A 28 -17.94 4.89 3.24
C ALA A 28 -18.41 4.87 1.77
N PRO A 29 -17.59 4.38 0.82
CA PRO A 29 -16.21 3.93 1.01
C PRO A 29 -15.26 5.11 1.27
N HIS A 30 -14.46 5.02 2.34
CA HIS A 30 -13.54 6.09 2.73
C HIS A 30 -12.38 6.27 1.75
N TRP A 31 -12.11 5.26 0.93
CA TRP A 31 -10.93 5.15 0.09
C TRP A 31 -11.32 4.84 -1.34
N GLU A 32 -10.60 5.42 -2.28
CA GLU A 32 -10.65 5.10 -3.69
C GLU A 32 -9.27 4.65 -4.16
N CYS A 33 -9.21 3.51 -4.86
CA CYS A 33 -7.98 3.07 -5.53
C CYS A 33 -8.02 3.53 -6.98
N ARG A 34 -7.00 4.27 -7.41
CA ARG A 34 -6.82 4.70 -8.80
C ARG A 34 -5.59 4.05 -9.39
N MET A 35 -5.78 3.32 -10.48
CA MET A 35 -4.67 2.79 -11.27
C MET A 35 -4.00 3.92 -12.06
N VAL A 36 -2.68 4.00 -11.96
CA VAL A 36 -1.87 4.92 -12.78
C VAL A 36 -1.33 4.18 -14.01
N TYR A 37 -0.71 3.01 -13.80
CA TYR A 37 -0.27 2.10 -14.86
C TYR A 37 -0.04 0.69 -14.29
N GLY A 38 0.08 -0.32 -15.17
CA GLY A 38 0.39 -1.71 -14.81
C GLY A 38 -0.58 -2.72 -15.46
N ASP A 39 -0.55 -3.95 -14.99
CA ASP A 39 -1.48 -5.01 -15.40
C ASP A 39 -2.83 -4.87 -14.66
N GLU A 40 -3.94 -4.83 -15.41
CA GLU A 40 -5.28 -4.61 -14.86
C GLU A 40 -5.76 -5.75 -13.95
N GLU A 41 -5.46 -7.01 -14.29
CA GLU A 41 -5.90 -8.17 -13.51
C GLU A 41 -5.16 -8.22 -12.17
N GLN A 42 -3.84 -7.99 -12.19
CA GLN A 42 -3.02 -7.91 -10.99
C GLN A 42 -3.47 -6.76 -10.09
N ILE A 43 -3.68 -5.56 -10.66
CA ILE A 43 -4.10 -4.38 -9.91
C ILE A 43 -5.49 -4.58 -9.33
N GLN A 44 -6.43 -5.16 -10.07
CA GLN A 44 -7.77 -5.42 -9.54
C GLN A 44 -7.73 -6.38 -8.35
N ALA A 45 -6.93 -7.45 -8.43
CA ALA A 45 -6.73 -8.37 -7.31
C ALA A 45 -6.11 -7.68 -6.07
N PHE A 46 -5.22 -6.71 -6.29
CA PHE A 46 -4.67 -5.86 -5.22
C PHE A 46 -5.75 -4.93 -4.64
N VAL A 47 -6.54 -4.27 -5.47
CA VAL A 47 -7.63 -3.38 -5.04
C VAL A 47 -8.67 -4.13 -4.20
N ASP A 48 -9.06 -5.35 -4.58
CA ASP A 48 -10.00 -6.17 -3.80
C ASP A 48 -9.46 -6.45 -2.37
N ARG A 49 -8.15 -6.68 -2.25
CA ARG A 49 -7.46 -6.87 -0.98
C ARG A 49 -7.35 -5.58 -0.15
N VAL A 50 -7.23 -4.42 -0.80
CA VAL A 50 -7.26 -3.10 -0.13
C VAL A 50 -8.66 -2.84 0.40
N ASP A 51 -9.67 -3.02 -0.44
CA ASP A 51 -11.08 -2.81 -0.12
C ASP A 51 -11.53 -3.70 1.06
N ALA A 52 -11.19 -4.99 1.05
CA ALA A 52 -11.46 -5.91 2.15
C ALA A 52 -10.84 -5.47 3.50
N ARG A 53 -9.75 -4.70 3.46
CA ARG A 53 -9.06 -4.20 4.67
C ARG A 53 -9.54 -2.81 5.10
N LEU A 54 -9.92 -1.94 4.17
CA LEU A 54 -10.09 -0.51 4.43
C LEU A 54 -11.50 0.03 4.22
N ARG A 55 -12.42 -0.72 3.59
CA ARG A 55 -13.76 -0.24 3.22
C ARG A 55 -14.48 0.52 4.33
N PHE A 56 -14.36 0.06 5.58
CA PHE A 56 -15.03 0.64 6.76
C PHE A 56 -14.07 1.29 7.77
N LEU A 57 -12.81 1.47 7.41
CA LEU A 57 -11.80 2.03 8.31
C LEU A 57 -11.37 3.42 7.85
N PRO A 58 -11.80 4.49 8.54
CA PRO A 58 -11.26 5.83 8.27
C PRO A 58 -9.81 5.96 8.78
N PRO A 59 -9.06 7.01 8.36
CA PRO A 59 -7.65 7.18 8.72
C PRO A 59 -7.35 7.28 10.22
N HIS A 60 -8.31 7.74 11.03
CA HIS A 60 -8.17 7.89 12.47
C HIS A 60 -8.54 6.63 13.26
N ASP A 61 -8.98 5.57 12.58
CA ASP A 61 -9.30 4.30 13.21
C ASP A 61 -8.02 3.62 13.74
N PRO A 62 -8.00 3.07 14.97
CA PRO A 62 -6.82 2.38 15.51
C PRO A 62 -6.30 1.23 14.64
N GLN A 63 -7.19 0.56 13.88
CA GLN A 63 -6.83 -0.55 13.01
C GLN A 63 -6.28 -0.10 11.65
N PHE A 64 -6.49 1.17 11.26
CA PHE A 64 -6.05 1.70 9.98
C PHE A 64 -4.54 1.54 9.77
N ARG A 65 -3.71 1.90 10.76
CA ARG A 65 -2.23 1.82 10.66
C ARG A 65 -1.75 0.40 10.33
N ARG A 66 -2.29 -0.61 11.03
CA ARG A 66 -1.97 -2.03 10.79
C ARG A 66 -2.41 -2.49 9.42
N ASN A 67 -3.59 -2.06 8.97
CA ASN A 67 -4.09 -2.44 7.66
C ASN A 67 -3.33 -1.74 6.53
N ARG A 68 -2.90 -0.48 6.72
CA ARG A 68 -2.00 0.24 5.81
C ARG A 68 -0.66 -0.46 5.67
N GLU A 69 -0.04 -0.89 6.76
CA GLU A 69 1.21 -1.68 6.71
C GLU A 69 1.02 -3.00 5.95
N ARG A 70 -0.12 -3.68 6.14
CA ARG A 70 -0.45 -4.91 5.39
C ARG A 70 -0.64 -4.64 3.91
N VAL A 71 -1.28 -3.53 3.55
CA VAL A 71 -1.45 -3.10 2.16
C VAL A 71 -0.10 -2.78 1.51
N ASN A 72 0.78 -2.07 2.21
CA ASN A 72 2.12 -1.77 1.70
C ASN A 72 2.92 -3.06 1.48
N ARG A 73 2.85 -4.03 2.39
CA ARG A 73 3.50 -5.34 2.22
C ARG A 73 2.92 -6.15 1.06
N ASP A 74 1.60 -6.11 0.88
CA ASP A 74 0.95 -6.75 -0.28
C ASP A 74 1.48 -6.14 -1.58
N ALA A 75 1.68 -4.82 -1.62
CA ALA A 75 2.23 -4.12 -2.78
C ALA A 75 3.70 -4.45 -3.03
N GLU A 76 4.53 -4.45 -1.98
CA GLU A 76 5.95 -4.84 -2.06
C GLU A 76 6.12 -6.25 -2.63
N ARG A 77 5.32 -7.21 -2.15
CA ARG A 77 5.33 -8.60 -2.64
C ARG A 77 4.98 -8.71 -4.12
N GLU A 78 4.18 -7.79 -4.62
CA GLU A 78 3.68 -7.77 -6.00
C GLU A 78 4.42 -6.77 -6.89
N ALA A 79 5.51 -6.17 -6.39
CA ALA A 79 6.27 -5.13 -7.07
C ALA A 79 5.40 -3.95 -7.54
N LEU A 80 4.37 -3.59 -6.77
CA LEU A 80 3.50 -2.45 -7.04
C LEU A 80 3.98 -1.23 -6.26
N ILE A 81 3.99 -0.07 -6.92
CA ILE A 81 4.10 1.23 -6.26
C ILE A 81 2.74 1.57 -5.67
N VAL A 82 2.72 1.98 -4.40
CA VAL A 82 1.53 2.51 -3.75
C VAL A 82 1.81 3.92 -3.26
N GLU A 83 0.97 4.86 -3.70
CA GLU A 83 0.99 6.24 -3.26
C GLU A 83 -0.26 6.53 -2.43
N TRP A 84 -0.07 7.08 -1.23
CA TRP A 84 -1.17 7.42 -0.32
C TRP A 84 -1.51 8.90 -0.41
N ASN A 85 -2.73 9.20 -0.83
CA ASN A 85 -3.24 10.57 -0.94
C ASN A 85 -4.31 10.81 0.12
N LEU A 86 -3.89 11.25 1.31
CA LEU A 86 -4.79 11.46 2.44
C LEU A 86 -5.58 12.79 2.37
N GLY A 87 -5.18 13.71 1.49
CA GLY A 87 -5.79 15.04 1.37
C GLY A 87 -5.43 16.01 2.51
N TYR A 88 -4.52 15.61 3.40
CA TYR A 88 -3.91 16.44 4.42
C TYR A 88 -2.43 16.03 4.58
N ASP A 89 -1.60 16.97 5.01
CA ASP A 89 -0.21 16.66 5.36
C ASP A 89 -0.21 15.71 6.56
N GLU A 90 0.44 14.55 6.42
CA GLU A 90 0.64 13.66 7.55
C GLU A 90 1.45 14.42 8.61
N GLU A 91 0.86 14.69 9.78
CA GLU A 91 1.63 15.22 10.91
C GLU A 91 2.77 14.23 11.17
N PRO A 92 4.04 14.68 11.15
CA PRO A 92 5.16 13.79 11.39
C PRO A 92 4.93 13.15 12.75
N ALA A 93 4.88 11.82 12.78
CA ALA A 93 4.71 11.06 14.01
C ALA A 93 5.76 11.57 15.00
N GLN A 94 5.32 12.29 16.03
CA GLN A 94 6.20 12.84 17.05
C GLN A 94 6.96 11.66 17.67
N ALA A 95 8.28 11.68 17.48
CA ALA A 95 9.22 10.66 17.93
C ALA A 95 9.33 10.60 19.46
#